data_AF-A0A5A7PFE9-F1
#
_entry.id   AF-A0A5A7PFE9-F1
#
_cell.length_a   1.000
_cell.length_b   1.000
_cell.length_c   1.000
_cell.angle_alpha   90.00
_cell.angle_beta   90.00
_cell.angle_gamma   90.00
#
_symmetry.space_group_name_H-M   'P 1'
#
loop_
_entity.id
_entity.type
_entity.pdbx_description
1 polymer ?
#
loop_
_entity_poly.entity_id
_entity_poly.type
_entity_poly.pdbx_seq_one_letter_code
_entity_poly.pdbx_strand_id
1 'polypeptide(L)'
;MNDLFSSSFKRYGGDLETGSGGTARTEGVNLDKFFDDVESVKRDMSDVDRLYRRLQDLNEESKTVHSAATVKDLRSRMDADVAQVLKRVKAIKSKLEALDRSNAAHRRVPGCGPGSSADRTRTSVVSGLGKKLKDTMDDFQGLRARMNAEYKETVERRYFTVTGEKPDDELVESMISSGESESFLQKAVEEQGKGRILDTITEIQERHDAVKEIERNLVELHQIFLDMAALVEAQGQQLNDIESHVAHASSFVRRGTEQLQEAREYQKGSRKWYCVAVLLVIVLVALLTFPVWSQLLLASL
;
A
#
# COMPACT_ATOMS: atom_id res chain seq x y z
N MET A 1 -7.66 13.41 6.76
CA MET A 1 -8.62 12.33 7.11
C MET A 1 -7.89 11.00 7.06
N ASN A 2 -7.41 10.44 8.18
CA ASN A 2 -7.16 9.00 8.39
C ASN A 2 -6.47 8.68 9.73
N ASP A 3 -7.08 9.10 10.85
CA ASP A 3 -6.67 8.66 12.21
C ASP A 3 -7.64 7.64 12.84
N LEU A 4 -8.64 7.20 12.09
CA LEU A 4 -9.72 6.35 12.60
C LEU A 4 -9.32 4.88 12.79
N PHE A 5 -8.25 4.40 12.14
CA PHE A 5 -7.86 2.99 12.21
C PHE A 5 -6.79 2.67 13.26
N SER A 6 -5.91 3.63 13.60
CA SER A 6 -4.80 3.40 14.53
C SER A 6 -5.26 3.39 15.99
N SER A 7 -6.15 4.32 16.36
CA SER A 7 -6.67 4.43 17.73
C SER A 7 -7.66 3.32 18.09
N SER A 8 -8.38 2.79 17.11
CA SER A 8 -9.39 1.76 17.34
C SER A 8 -8.74 0.42 17.71
N PHE A 9 -7.66 0.02 17.03
CA PHE A 9 -6.99 -1.27 17.31
C PHE A 9 -6.26 -1.30 18.66
N LYS A 10 -5.72 -0.15 19.09
CA LYS A 10 -5.02 -0.05 20.38
C LYS A 10 -5.94 -0.22 21.59
N ARG A 11 -7.26 -0.03 21.41
CA ARG A 11 -8.27 -0.10 22.48
C ARG A 11 -8.87 -1.50 22.67
N TYR A 12 -8.82 -2.37 21.66
CA TYR A 12 -9.39 -3.73 21.74
C TYR A 12 -8.43 -4.79 22.32
N GLY A 13 -7.18 -4.45 22.60
CA GLY A 13 -6.23 -5.37 23.25
C GLY A 13 -6.43 -5.55 24.76
N GLY A 14 -7.28 -4.71 25.40
CA GLY A 14 -7.42 -4.65 26.86
C GLY A 14 -8.60 -5.40 27.48
N ASP A 15 -9.71 -5.58 26.75
CA ASP A 15 -11.01 -5.95 27.37
C ASP A 15 -11.60 -7.27 26.85
N LEU A 16 -10.80 -8.34 26.82
CA LEU A 16 -11.26 -9.69 26.47
C LEU A 16 -10.84 -10.73 27.53
N GLU A 17 -11.08 -10.41 28.81
CA GLU A 17 -11.06 -11.39 29.90
C GLU A 17 -12.46 -11.56 30.48
N THR A 18 -13.15 -12.65 30.13
CA THR A 18 -14.06 -13.40 31.01
C THR A 18 -14.50 -14.69 30.32
N GLY A 19 -13.81 -15.78 30.65
CA GLY A 19 -14.14 -17.12 30.16
C GLY A 19 -13.13 -18.16 30.64
N SER A 20 -13.32 -18.64 31.87
CA SER A 20 -12.48 -19.63 32.57
C SER A 20 -12.21 -20.90 31.76
N GLY A 21 -10.93 -21.21 31.52
CA GLY A 21 -10.48 -22.54 31.09
C GLY A 21 -9.02 -22.59 30.60
N GLY A 22 -8.11 -23.05 31.46
CA GLY A 22 -6.80 -23.61 31.07
C GLY A 22 -5.69 -22.62 30.72
N THR A 23 -4.75 -22.45 31.65
CA THR A 23 -3.52 -21.67 31.50
C THR A 23 -2.59 -22.21 30.39
N ALA A 24 -2.75 -21.69 29.19
CA ALA A 24 -1.61 -21.38 28.31
C ALA A 24 -1.55 -19.86 28.24
N ARG A 25 -0.51 -19.25 28.81
CA ARG A 25 -0.23 -17.83 28.60
C ARG A 25 0.06 -17.67 27.11
N THR A 26 -0.95 -17.33 26.32
CA THR A 26 -0.75 -16.75 25.00
C THR A 26 -0.11 -15.41 25.28
N GLU A 27 1.23 -15.34 25.23
CA GLU A 27 1.93 -14.07 25.06
C GLU A 27 1.27 -13.41 23.84
N GLY A 28 0.42 -12.42 24.14
CA GLY A 28 -0.47 -11.82 23.16
C GLY A 28 0.36 -11.38 21.96
N VAL A 29 -0.20 -11.60 20.77
CA VAL A 29 0.38 -11.21 19.48
C VAL A 29 0.82 -9.74 19.55
N ASN A 30 2.08 -9.49 19.91
CA ASN A 30 2.58 -8.13 20.09
C ASN A 30 2.89 -7.55 18.70
N LEU A 31 2.09 -6.56 18.31
CA LEU A 31 2.22 -5.87 17.03
C LEU A 31 2.93 -4.52 17.16
N ASP A 32 3.38 -4.14 18.35
CA ASP A 32 3.92 -2.79 18.61
C ASP A 32 5.11 -2.48 17.71
N LYS A 33 6.10 -3.38 17.70
CA LYS A 33 7.28 -3.25 16.83
C LYS A 33 6.91 -3.17 15.35
N PHE A 34 5.91 -3.94 14.92
CA PHE A 34 5.46 -3.91 13.53
C PHE A 34 4.85 -2.56 13.16
N PHE A 35 4.03 -1.99 14.04
CA PHE A 35 3.44 -0.68 13.80
C PHE A 35 4.48 0.44 13.88
N ASP A 36 5.50 0.32 14.73
CA ASP A 36 6.64 1.25 14.75
C ASP A 36 7.40 1.23 13.41
N ASP A 37 7.68 0.03 12.86
CA ASP A 37 8.33 -0.13 11.56
C ASP A 37 7.45 0.42 10.42
N VAL A 38 6.14 0.18 10.46
CA VAL A 38 5.16 0.74 9.53
C VAL A 38 5.13 2.27 9.59
N GLU A 39 5.18 2.86 10.79
CA GLU A 39 5.17 4.30 10.94
C GLU A 39 6.47 4.93 10.44
N SER A 40 7.61 4.25 10.66
CA SER A 40 8.90 4.62 10.08
C SER A 40 8.83 4.67 8.54
N VAL A 41 8.20 3.69 7.90
CA VAL A 41 7.97 3.70 6.44
C VAL A 41 7.05 4.85 6.02
N LYS A 42 5.95 5.09 6.72
CA LYS A 42 5.01 6.19 6.42
C LYS A 42 5.67 7.56 6.51
N ARG A 43 6.57 7.77 7.48
CA ARG A 43 7.33 9.02 7.60
C ARG A 43 8.24 9.23 6.39
N ASP A 44 8.98 8.19 5.97
CA ASP A 44 9.81 8.28 4.77
C ASP A 44 8.98 8.54 3.49
N MET A 45 7.81 7.90 3.35
CA MET A 45 6.89 8.17 2.25
C MET A 45 6.41 9.62 2.25
N SER A 46 6.12 10.18 3.42
CA SER A 46 5.71 11.59 3.56
C SER A 46 6.85 12.54 3.19
N ASP A 47 8.10 12.18 3.48
CA ASP A 47 9.28 12.93 3.04
C ASP A 47 9.42 12.89 1.51
N VAL A 48 9.18 11.73 0.87
CA VAL A 48 9.20 11.60 -0.60
C VAL A 48 8.09 12.43 -1.24
N ASP A 49 6.86 12.39 -0.72
CA ASP A 49 5.75 13.22 -1.21
C ASP A 49 6.05 14.73 -1.08
N ARG A 50 6.76 15.14 -0.03
CA ARG A 50 7.21 16.53 0.14
C ARG A 50 8.27 16.92 -0.90
N LEU A 51 9.24 16.04 -1.16
CA LEU A 51 10.26 16.26 -2.18
C LEU A 51 9.64 16.32 -3.58
N TYR A 52 8.65 15.47 -3.87
CA TYR A 52 7.90 15.50 -5.13
C TYR A 52 7.26 16.87 -5.37
N ARG A 53 6.50 17.37 -4.39
CA ARG A 53 5.83 18.67 -4.50
C ARG A 53 6.84 19.80 -4.69
N ARG A 54 7.94 19.77 -3.94
CA ARG A 54 9.01 20.76 -4.09
C ARG A 54 9.65 20.71 -5.49
N LEU A 55 9.88 19.52 -6.03
CA LEU A 55 10.39 19.37 -7.40
C LEU A 55 9.42 19.95 -8.44
N GLN A 56 8.12 19.71 -8.24
CA GLN A 56 7.06 20.27 -9.09
C GLN A 56 7.06 21.80 -9.01
N ASP A 57 7.13 22.38 -7.81
CA ASP A 57 7.15 23.83 -7.61
C ASP A 57 8.40 24.46 -8.27
N LEU A 58 9.59 23.85 -8.09
CA LEU A 58 10.83 24.31 -8.71
C LEU A 58 10.77 24.21 -10.25
N ASN A 59 10.12 23.17 -10.78
CA ASN A 59 9.92 23.03 -12.22
C ASN A 59 9.01 24.13 -12.77
N GLU A 60 7.90 24.44 -12.09
CA GLU A 60 7.03 25.56 -12.48
C GLU A 60 7.76 26.90 -12.38
N GLU A 61 8.57 27.12 -11.35
CA GLU A 61 9.38 28.33 -11.19
C GLU A 61 10.36 28.49 -12.37
N SER A 62 11.02 27.41 -12.79
CA SER A 62 11.97 27.37 -13.92
C SER A 62 11.38 27.87 -15.25
N LYS A 63 10.06 27.76 -15.45
CA LYS A 63 9.37 28.28 -16.64
C LYS A 63 9.41 29.81 -16.73
N THR A 64 9.36 30.47 -15.58
CA THR A 64 9.22 31.93 -15.48
C THR A 64 10.57 32.65 -15.35
N VAL A 65 11.61 31.91 -15.01
CA VAL A 65 12.95 32.44 -14.82
C VAL A 65 13.66 32.62 -16.17
N HIS A 66 14.36 33.75 -16.33
CA HIS A 66 15.06 34.12 -17.58
C HIS A 66 16.55 34.46 -17.38
N SER A 67 17.06 34.34 -16.15
CA SER A 67 18.50 34.54 -15.88
C SER A 67 19.20 33.20 -15.73
N ALA A 68 20.33 33.05 -16.40
CA ALA A 68 21.15 31.84 -16.36
C ALA A 68 21.59 31.49 -14.93
N ALA A 69 21.91 32.48 -14.09
CA ALA A 69 22.33 32.26 -12.70
C ALA A 69 21.21 31.65 -11.85
N THR A 70 19.97 32.10 -12.04
CA THR A 70 18.80 31.59 -11.33
C THR A 70 18.33 30.23 -11.86
N VAL A 71 18.45 29.99 -13.18
CA VAL A 71 18.19 28.65 -13.77
C VAL A 71 19.17 27.63 -13.19
N LYS A 72 20.44 28.01 -13.05
CA LYS A 72 21.47 27.17 -12.43
C LYS A 72 21.21 26.86 -10.96
N ASP A 73 20.78 27.84 -10.16
CA ASP A 73 20.41 27.62 -8.76
C ASP A 73 19.20 26.67 -8.63
N LEU A 74 18.15 26.91 -9.41
CA LEU A 74 16.96 26.04 -9.45
C LEU A 74 17.35 24.60 -9.81
N ARG A 75 18.16 24.43 -10.85
CA ARG A 75 18.71 23.12 -11.22
C ARG A 75 19.41 22.45 -10.06
N SER A 76 20.36 23.12 -9.41
CA SER A 76 21.12 22.52 -8.31
C SER A 76 20.21 22.03 -7.17
N ARG A 77 19.12 22.76 -6.91
CA ARG A 77 18.11 22.39 -5.91
C ARG A 77 17.27 21.20 -6.38
N MET A 78 16.88 21.15 -7.65
CA MET A 78 16.18 20.02 -8.26
C MET A 78 17.03 18.75 -8.22
N ASP A 79 18.30 18.84 -8.60
CA ASP A 79 19.26 17.72 -8.56
C ASP A 79 19.40 17.16 -7.13
N ALA A 80 19.52 18.05 -6.14
CA ALA A 80 19.59 17.66 -4.74
C ALA A 80 18.30 16.99 -4.24
N ASP A 81 17.13 17.41 -4.72
CA ASP A 81 15.85 16.82 -4.35
C ASP A 81 15.66 15.45 -4.99
N VAL A 82 16.04 15.28 -6.27
CA VAL A 82 16.00 13.99 -6.98
C VAL A 82 16.92 12.97 -6.31
N ALA A 83 18.15 13.37 -5.95
CA ALA A 83 19.08 12.51 -5.24
C ALA A 83 18.53 12.06 -3.87
N GLN A 84 17.82 12.95 -3.17
CA GLN A 84 17.14 12.62 -1.92
C GLN A 84 15.97 11.66 -2.13
N VAL A 85 15.15 11.86 -3.16
CA VAL A 85 14.05 10.96 -3.52
C VAL A 85 14.60 9.56 -3.73
N LEU A 86 15.64 9.41 -4.57
CA LEU A 86 16.26 8.12 -4.84
C LEU A 86 16.76 7.44 -3.55
N LYS A 87 17.45 8.17 -2.68
CA LYS A 87 17.94 7.64 -1.39
C LYS A 87 16.79 7.17 -0.50
N ARG A 88 15.71 7.95 -0.41
CA ARG A 88 14.56 7.62 0.43
C ARG A 88 13.77 6.45 -0.12
N VAL A 89 13.55 6.40 -1.42
CA VAL A 89 12.85 5.29 -2.08
C VAL A 89 13.60 3.96 -1.88
N LYS A 90 14.94 3.95 -2.00
CA LYS A 90 15.75 2.77 -1.66
C LYS A 90 15.57 2.34 -0.20
N ALA A 91 15.58 3.29 0.73
CA ALA A 91 15.37 3.00 2.14
C ALA A 91 13.96 2.43 2.42
N ILE A 92 12.93 3.00 1.79
CA ILE A 92 11.55 2.51 1.88
C ILE A 92 11.46 1.08 1.35
N LYS A 93 12.03 0.80 0.17
CA LYS A 93 12.09 -0.55 -0.42
C LYS A 93 12.68 -1.55 0.57
N SER A 94 13.85 -1.26 1.15
CA SER A 94 14.49 -2.17 2.11
C SER A 94 13.65 -2.38 3.38
N LYS A 95 12.95 -1.34 3.86
CA LYS A 95 12.04 -1.47 5.01
C LYS A 95 10.80 -2.29 4.67
N LEU A 96 10.23 -2.16 3.47
CA LEU A 96 9.10 -2.97 3.01
C LEU A 96 9.49 -4.45 2.90
N GLU A 97 10.65 -4.76 2.33
CA GLU A 97 11.18 -6.13 2.28
C GLU A 97 11.46 -6.70 3.68
N ALA A 98 11.87 -5.86 4.64
CA ALA A 98 12.03 -6.27 6.02
C ALA A 98 10.68 -6.56 6.71
N LEU A 99 9.66 -5.73 6.46
CA LEU A 99 8.29 -5.96 6.93
C LEU A 99 7.70 -7.24 6.34
N ASP A 100 7.91 -7.52 5.06
CA ASP A 100 7.45 -8.74 4.40
C ASP A 100 8.10 -10.00 5.00
N ARG A 101 9.44 -9.97 5.20
CA ARG A 101 10.16 -11.02 5.93
C ARG A 101 9.66 -11.18 7.37
N SER A 102 9.35 -10.08 8.05
CA SER A 102 8.77 -10.10 9.39
C SER A 102 7.39 -10.77 9.40
N ASN A 103 6.55 -10.52 8.39
CA ASN A 103 5.25 -11.18 8.25
C ASN A 103 5.42 -12.68 8.03
N ALA A 104 6.33 -13.10 7.15
CA ALA A 104 6.62 -14.51 6.92
C ALA A 104 7.12 -15.23 8.20
N ALA A 105 7.96 -14.57 9.01
CA ALA A 105 8.41 -15.11 10.29
C ALA A 105 7.27 -15.19 11.33
N HIS A 106 6.42 -14.15 11.38
CA HIS A 106 5.29 -14.06 12.29
C HIS A 106 4.27 -15.18 12.08
N ARG A 107 4.13 -15.69 10.85
CA ARG A 107 3.28 -16.86 10.53
C ARG A 107 3.67 -18.14 11.27
N ARG A 108 4.89 -18.23 11.83
CA ARG A 108 5.37 -19.38 12.61
C ARG A 108 4.98 -19.29 14.09
N VAL A 109 4.49 -18.14 14.55
CA VAL A 109 4.06 -17.94 15.94
C VAL A 109 2.72 -18.64 16.15
N PRO A 110 2.51 -19.37 17.27
CA PRO A 110 1.23 -19.99 17.58
C PRO A 110 0.07 -18.99 17.53
N GLY A 111 -1.00 -19.32 16.80
CA GLY A 111 -2.16 -18.42 16.62
C GLY A 111 -1.98 -17.33 15.56
N CYS A 112 -0.82 -17.23 14.93
CA CYS A 112 -0.51 -16.22 13.91
C CYS A 112 -0.31 -16.79 12.50
N GLY A 113 -0.73 -18.04 12.27
CA GLY A 113 -0.59 -18.71 10.98
C GLY A 113 -1.29 -17.99 9.81
N PRO A 114 -1.09 -18.49 8.57
CA PRO A 114 -1.73 -17.94 7.38
C PRO A 114 -3.24 -17.75 7.56
N GLY A 115 -3.73 -16.55 7.24
CA GLY A 115 -5.16 -16.21 7.36
C GLY A 115 -5.64 -15.83 8.78
N SER A 116 -4.77 -15.90 9.80
CA SER A 116 -5.08 -15.37 11.13
C SER A 116 -5.34 -13.86 11.09
N SER A 117 -6.11 -13.32 12.05
CA SER A 117 -6.40 -11.88 12.10
C SER A 117 -5.14 -11.01 12.05
N ALA A 118 -4.09 -11.42 12.78
CA ALA A 118 -2.81 -10.73 12.79
C ALA A 118 -2.07 -10.83 11.44
N ASP A 119 -2.00 -12.02 10.84
CA ASP A 119 -1.38 -12.20 9.51
C ASP A 119 -2.08 -11.35 8.44
N ARG A 120 -3.41 -11.29 8.49
CA ARG A 120 -4.24 -10.49 7.58
C ARG A 120 -3.95 -9.00 7.72
N THR A 121 -4.04 -8.46 8.95
CA THR A 121 -3.76 -7.05 9.20
C THR A 121 -2.35 -6.69 8.73
N ARG A 122 -1.36 -7.51 9.07
CA ARG A 122 0.03 -7.25 8.69
C ARG A 122 0.24 -7.29 7.18
N THR A 123 -0.33 -8.29 6.49
CA THR A 123 -0.23 -8.43 5.03
C THR A 123 -0.93 -7.27 4.32
N SER A 124 -2.14 -6.89 4.74
CA SER A 124 -2.87 -5.75 4.15
C SER A 124 -2.14 -4.42 4.35
N VAL A 125 -1.55 -4.18 5.53
CA VAL A 125 -0.79 -2.96 5.78
C VAL A 125 0.45 -2.87 4.90
N VAL A 126 1.25 -3.95 4.80
CA VAL A 126 2.45 -3.94 3.95
C VAL A 126 2.09 -3.79 2.48
N SER A 127 1.05 -4.48 2.00
CA SER A 127 0.55 -4.34 0.64
C SER A 127 0.07 -2.93 0.33
N GLY A 128 -0.66 -2.30 1.27
CA GLY A 128 -1.08 -0.91 1.14
C GLY A 128 0.09 0.07 1.03
N LEU A 129 1.15 -0.15 1.82
CA LEU A 129 2.38 0.66 1.72
C LEU A 129 3.09 0.42 0.38
N GLY A 130 3.26 -0.83 -0.05
CA GLY A 130 3.85 -1.16 -1.34
C GLY A 130 3.11 -0.51 -2.51
N LYS A 131 1.78 -0.56 -2.50
CA LYS A 131 0.93 0.11 -3.49
C LYS A 131 1.13 1.63 -3.45
N LYS A 132 1.13 2.24 -2.27
CA LYS A 132 1.35 3.69 -2.15
C LYS A 132 2.71 4.12 -2.67
N LEU A 133 3.77 3.33 -2.44
CA LEU A 133 5.08 3.61 -3.01
C LEU A 133 5.05 3.55 -4.54
N LYS A 134 4.41 2.52 -5.10
CA LYS A 134 4.22 2.37 -6.54
C LYS A 134 3.52 3.59 -7.14
N ASP A 135 2.39 4.00 -6.56
CA ASP A 135 1.63 5.16 -7.02
C ASP A 135 2.49 6.44 -7.00
N THR A 136 3.26 6.67 -5.93
CA THR A 136 4.19 7.82 -5.85
C THR A 136 5.28 7.75 -6.92
N MET A 137 5.77 6.55 -7.28
CA MET A 137 6.75 6.39 -8.37
C MET A 137 6.14 6.67 -9.75
N ASP A 138 4.89 6.27 -9.98
CA ASP A 138 4.13 6.61 -11.19
C ASP A 138 3.98 8.14 -11.34
N ASP A 139 3.69 8.84 -10.23
CA ASP A 139 3.61 10.31 -10.21
C ASP A 139 4.96 10.97 -10.57
N PHE A 140 6.08 10.42 -10.10
CA PHE A 140 7.44 10.87 -10.46
C PHE A 140 7.74 10.65 -11.94
N GLN A 141 7.33 9.51 -12.50
CA GLN A 141 7.48 9.24 -13.93
C GLN A 141 6.68 10.23 -14.77
N GLY A 142 5.46 10.56 -14.34
CA GLY A 142 4.64 11.61 -14.95
C GLY A 142 5.30 12.99 -14.88
N LEU A 143 5.93 13.34 -13.75
CA LEU A 143 6.64 14.61 -13.61
C LEU A 143 7.85 14.70 -14.54
N ARG A 144 8.67 13.65 -14.65
CA ARG A 144 9.77 13.60 -15.63
C ARG A 144 9.27 13.83 -17.05
N ALA A 145 8.21 13.14 -17.46
CA ALA A 145 7.68 13.27 -18.82
C ALA A 145 7.28 14.72 -19.13
N ARG A 146 6.63 15.40 -18.18
CA ARG A 146 6.30 16.83 -18.30
C ARG A 146 7.54 17.71 -18.40
N MET A 147 8.54 17.49 -17.53
CA MET A 147 9.79 18.25 -17.56
C MET A 147 10.52 18.11 -18.90
N ASN A 148 10.56 16.91 -19.47
CA ASN A 148 11.20 16.68 -20.76
C ASN A 148 10.45 17.37 -21.90
N ALA A 149 9.10 17.31 -21.90
CA ALA A 149 8.28 18.00 -22.89
C ALA A 149 8.47 19.53 -22.82
N GLU A 150 8.52 20.10 -21.62
CA GLU A 150 8.73 21.53 -21.39
C GLU A 150 10.15 21.97 -21.79
N TYR A 151 11.15 21.11 -21.57
CA TYR A 151 12.50 21.35 -22.06
C TYR A 151 12.55 21.36 -23.59
N LYS A 152 11.92 20.38 -24.25
CA LYS A 152 11.78 20.34 -25.72
C LYS A 152 11.18 21.63 -26.27
N GLU A 153 10.06 22.07 -25.70
CA GLU A 153 9.39 23.33 -26.09
C GLU A 153 10.31 24.56 -25.88
N THR A 154 11.08 24.59 -24.79
CA THR A 154 12.03 25.68 -24.52
C THR A 154 13.10 25.74 -25.59
N VAL A 155 13.70 24.59 -25.94
CA VAL A 155 14.74 24.49 -26.98
C VAL A 155 14.21 24.96 -28.32
N GLU A 156 13.02 24.49 -28.73
CA GLU A 156 12.36 24.91 -29.97
C GLU A 156 12.15 26.42 -30.03
N ARG A 157 11.60 27.01 -28.97
CA ARG A 157 11.31 28.44 -28.90
C ARG A 157 12.59 29.28 -28.95
N ARG A 158 13.63 28.83 -28.24
CA ARG A 158 14.93 29.53 -28.22
C ARG A 158 15.64 29.42 -29.55
N TYR A 159 15.61 28.25 -30.19
CA TYR A 159 16.12 28.07 -31.55
C TYR A 159 15.44 29.04 -32.51
N PHE A 160 14.11 29.04 -32.57
CA PHE A 160 13.36 29.95 -33.44
C PHE A 160 13.66 31.43 -33.16
N THR A 161 13.85 31.82 -31.89
CA THR A 161 14.19 33.20 -31.53
C THR A 161 15.57 33.62 -32.05
N VAL A 162 16.50 32.69 -32.18
CA VAL A 162 17.88 32.94 -32.64
C VAL A 162 18.00 32.81 -34.16
N THR A 163 17.33 31.83 -34.76
CA THR A 163 17.50 31.47 -36.18
C THR A 163 16.39 32.04 -37.09
N GLY A 164 15.22 32.35 -36.53
CA GLY A 164 14.02 32.72 -37.29
C GLY A 164 13.33 31.54 -37.98
N GLU A 165 13.88 30.33 -37.88
CA GLU A 165 13.36 29.12 -38.51
C GLU A 165 12.86 28.12 -37.47
N LYS A 166 11.78 27.41 -37.79
CA LYS A 166 11.29 26.34 -36.93
C LYS A 166 12.23 25.13 -37.09
N PRO A 167 12.83 24.61 -36.00
CA PRO A 167 13.67 23.43 -36.10
C PRO A 167 12.82 22.20 -36.43
N ASP A 168 13.41 21.26 -37.16
CA ASP A 168 12.81 19.94 -37.35
C ASP A 168 12.87 19.12 -36.05
N ASP A 169 11.92 18.22 -35.85
CA ASP A 169 11.84 17.40 -34.64
C ASP A 169 13.10 16.55 -34.44
N GLU A 170 13.73 16.05 -35.52
CA GLU A 170 14.99 15.29 -35.42
C GLU A 170 16.15 16.17 -34.94
N LEU A 171 16.18 17.44 -35.36
CA LEU A 171 17.20 18.38 -34.94
C LEU A 171 17.07 18.70 -33.45
N VAL A 172 15.85 18.90 -32.97
CA VAL A 172 15.56 19.16 -31.54
C VAL A 172 15.99 17.96 -30.70
N GLU A 173 15.62 16.75 -31.09
CA GLU A 173 16.01 15.53 -30.38
C GLU A 173 17.53 15.33 -30.39
N SER A 174 18.21 15.65 -31.50
CA SER A 174 19.67 15.60 -31.57
C SER A 174 20.32 16.59 -30.60
N MET A 175 19.75 17.79 -30.45
CA MET A 175 20.24 18.82 -29.51
C MET A 175 20.03 18.41 -28.06
N ILE A 176 18.89 17.77 -27.78
CA ILE A 176 18.53 17.25 -26.45
C ILE A 176 19.35 16.03 -26.06
N SER A 177 19.71 15.15 -27.00
CA SER A 177 20.45 13.92 -26.71
C SER A 177 21.97 14.13 -26.68
N SER A 178 22.52 14.90 -27.62
CA SER A 178 23.95 15.16 -27.73
C SER A 178 24.46 16.20 -26.72
N GLY A 179 23.60 17.14 -26.31
CA GLY A 179 23.99 18.31 -25.53
C GLY A 179 24.83 19.33 -26.32
N GLU A 180 25.03 19.13 -27.63
CA GLU A 180 25.83 20.02 -28.49
C GLU A 180 25.05 21.26 -28.96
N SER A 181 24.21 21.84 -28.10
CA SER A 181 23.38 23.00 -28.41
C SER A 181 24.20 24.21 -28.86
N GLU A 182 25.43 24.32 -28.35
CA GLU A 182 26.38 25.36 -28.70
C GLU A 182 26.80 25.31 -30.17
N SER A 183 27.15 24.14 -30.70
CA SER A 183 27.66 23.99 -32.08
C SER A 183 26.56 24.28 -33.11
N PHE A 184 25.33 23.90 -32.81
CA PHE A 184 24.16 24.13 -33.66
C PHE A 184 23.73 25.60 -33.65
N LEU A 185 23.62 26.22 -32.46
CA LEU A 185 23.25 27.62 -32.36
C LEU A 185 24.36 28.54 -32.86
N GLN A 186 25.63 28.17 -32.72
CA GLN A 186 26.76 28.94 -33.25
C GLN A 186 26.80 28.95 -34.80
N LYS A 187 26.35 27.89 -35.47
CA LYS A 187 26.23 27.84 -36.95
C LYS A 187 25.13 28.75 -37.48
N ALA A 188 23.99 28.86 -36.78
CA ALA A 188 22.90 29.74 -37.18
C ALA A 188 23.21 31.24 -36.95
N VAL A 189 24.36 31.54 -36.35
CA VAL A 189 24.70 32.84 -35.77
C VAL A 189 25.67 33.66 -36.62
N GLU A 190 26.21 33.10 -37.71
CA GLU A 190 26.95 33.89 -38.70
C GLU A 190 26.09 35.03 -39.29
N GLU A 191 24.76 35.03 -39.08
CA GLU A 191 23.81 36.01 -39.63
C GLU A 191 23.23 37.06 -38.65
N GLN A 192 23.13 36.82 -37.32
CA GLN A 192 22.39 37.72 -36.39
C GLN A 192 22.98 37.84 -34.96
N GLY A 193 24.06 38.62 -34.77
CA GLY A 193 24.40 39.35 -33.52
C GLY A 193 24.71 38.56 -32.22
N LYS A 194 26.00 38.49 -31.85
CA LYS A 194 26.64 37.61 -30.82
C LYS A 194 26.13 37.65 -29.35
N GLY A 195 25.50 38.72 -28.86
CA GLY A 195 25.28 38.94 -27.41
C GLY A 195 24.14 38.12 -26.77
N ARG A 196 22.95 38.08 -27.38
CA ARG A 196 21.76 37.37 -26.85
C ARG A 196 21.86 35.84 -26.98
N ILE A 197 22.80 35.36 -27.76
CA ILE A 197 22.99 33.94 -28.10
C ILE A 197 23.73 33.20 -27.01
N LEU A 198 24.81 33.79 -26.47
CA LEU A 198 25.59 33.15 -25.42
C LEU A 198 24.73 32.85 -24.19
N ASP A 199 23.88 33.80 -23.80
CA ASP A 199 22.91 33.62 -22.71
C ASP A 199 21.89 32.52 -23.05
N THR A 200 21.44 32.44 -24.31
CA THR A 200 20.48 31.42 -24.78
C THR A 200 21.10 30.02 -24.79
N ILE A 201 22.33 29.88 -25.29
CA ILE A 201 23.08 28.61 -25.29
C ILE A 201 23.31 28.15 -23.85
N THR A 202 23.73 29.06 -22.98
CA THR A 202 23.97 28.76 -21.56
C THR A 202 22.67 28.32 -20.87
N GLU A 203 21.54 28.99 -21.14
CA GLU A 203 20.22 28.58 -20.63
C GLU A 203 19.85 27.18 -21.10
N ILE A 204 20.04 26.86 -22.39
CA ILE A 204 19.73 25.54 -22.95
C ILE A 204 20.62 24.46 -22.35
N GLN A 205 21.93 24.70 -22.23
CA GLN A 205 22.88 23.75 -21.63
C GLN A 205 22.54 23.46 -20.17
N GLU A 206 22.26 24.49 -19.37
CA GLU A 206 21.89 24.30 -17.96
C GLU A 206 20.59 23.50 -17.83
N ARG A 207 19.60 23.70 -18.72
CA ARG A 207 18.37 22.89 -18.74
C ARG A 207 18.61 21.46 -19.25
N HIS A 208 19.46 21.26 -20.27
CA HIS A 208 19.81 19.94 -20.81
C HIS A 208 20.31 19.03 -19.71
N ASP A 209 21.32 19.47 -18.98
CA ASP A 209 21.93 18.63 -17.98
C ASP A 209 20.98 18.34 -16.80
N ALA A 210 20.10 19.29 -16.44
CA ALA A 210 19.07 19.08 -15.41
C ALA A 210 18.13 17.93 -15.81
N VAL A 211 17.65 17.95 -17.05
CA VAL A 211 16.80 16.88 -17.60
C VAL A 211 17.57 15.55 -17.67
N LYS A 212 18.84 15.59 -18.07
CA LYS A 212 19.70 14.40 -18.18
C LYS A 212 19.95 13.74 -16.83
N GLU A 213 20.19 14.53 -15.79
CA GLU A 213 20.39 14.00 -14.44
C GLU A 213 19.08 13.42 -13.86
N ILE A 214 17.94 14.08 -14.12
CA ILE A 214 16.62 13.53 -13.78
C ILE A 214 16.37 12.22 -14.52
N GLU A 215 16.72 12.13 -15.79
CA GLU A 215 16.62 10.90 -16.57
C GLU A 215 17.48 9.78 -15.98
N ARG A 216 18.76 10.06 -15.66
CA ARG A 216 19.67 9.10 -15.03
C ARG A 216 19.10 8.56 -13.72
N ASN A 217 18.64 9.44 -12.85
CA ASN A 217 18.05 9.07 -11.57
C ASN A 217 16.69 8.35 -11.75
N LEU A 218 15.93 8.67 -12.79
CA LEU A 218 14.68 7.98 -13.08
C LEU A 218 14.88 6.57 -13.64
N VAL A 219 15.93 6.33 -14.43
CA VAL A 219 16.31 4.97 -14.84
C VAL A 219 16.57 4.10 -13.59
N GLU A 220 17.21 4.67 -12.58
CA GLU A 220 17.45 3.97 -11.32
C GLU A 220 16.17 3.77 -10.49
N LEU A 221 15.29 4.76 -10.44
CA LEU A 221 13.95 4.61 -9.84
C LEU A 221 13.09 3.58 -10.58
N HIS A 222 13.24 3.47 -11.90
CA HIS A 222 12.48 2.53 -12.72
C HIS A 222 12.78 1.07 -12.33
N GLN A 223 14.04 0.74 -12.06
CA GLN A 223 14.37 -0.59 -11.55
C GLN A 223 13.69 -0.86 -10.20
N ILE A 224 13.72 0.10 -9.29
CA ILE A 224 13.04 -0.02 -8.00
C ILE A 224 11.52 -0.15 -8.19
N PHE A 225 10.94 0.58 -9.13
CA PHE A 225 9.53 0.52 -9.47
C PHE A 225 9.11 -0.88 -9.96
N LEU A 226 9.89 -1.49 -10.87
CA LEU A 226 9.61 -2.85 -11.34
C LEU A 226 9.66 -3.87 -10.20
N ASP A 227 10.65 -3.75 -9.32
CA ASP A 227 10.78 -4.62 -8.14
C ASP A 227 9.59 -4.44 -7.18
N MET A 228 9.09 -3.22 -7.01
CA MET A 228 7.90 -2.93 -6.19
C MET A 228 6.61 -3.40 -6.85
N ALA A 229 6.49 -3.32 -8.17
CA ALA A 229 5.34 -3.88 -8.87
C ALA A 229 5.26 -5.39 -8.66
N ALA A 230 6.38 -6.10 -8.73
CA ALA A 230 6.44 -7.54 -8.45
C ALA A 230 6.09 -7.87 -6.99
N LEU A 231 6.62 -7.10 -6.02
CA LEU A 231 6.33 -7.28 -4.60
C LEU A 231 4.83 -7.06 -4.29
N VAL A 232 4.23 -6.01 -4.85
CA VAL A 232 2.81 -5.69 -4.67
C VAL A 232 1.92 -6.76 -5.31
N GLU A 233 2.27 -7.27 -6.48
CA GLU A 233 1.53 -8.35 -7.15
C GLU A 233 1.55 -9.63 -6.32
N ALA A 234 2.73 -10.03 -5.82
CA ALA A 234 2.87 -11.20 -4.95
C ALA A 234 2.06 -11.07 -3.65
N GLN A 235 2.02 -9.88 -3.05
CA GLN A 235 1.20 -9.61 -1.87
C GLN A 235 -0.30 -9.54 -2.21
N GLY A 236 -0.67 -9.10 -3.41
CA GLY A 236 -2.05 -9.07 -3.90
C GLY A 236 -2.65 -10.48 -4.01
N GLN A 237 -1.89 -11.45 -4.52
CA GLN A 237 -2.30 -12.85 -4.54
C GLN A 237 -2.55 -13.39 -3.12
N GLN A 238 -1.65 -13.11 -2.18
CA GLN A 238 -1.83 -13.52 -0.77
C GLN A 238 -3.08 -12.88 -0.13
N LEU A 239 -3.40 -11.62 -0.48
CA LEU A 239 -4.61 -10.96 0.02
C LEU A 239 -5.89 -11.59 -0.51
N ASN A 240 -5.91 -12.01 -1.78
CA ASN A 240 -7.06 -12.71 -2.37
C ASN A 240 -7.30 -14.05 -1.67
N ASP A 241 -6.22 -14.81 -1.38
CA ASP A 241 -6.32 -16.07 -0.64
C ASP A 241 -6.84 -15.85 0.78
N ILE A 242 -6.38 -14.79 1.45
CA ILE A 242 -6.87 -14.35 2.74
C ILE A 242 -8.36 -14.02 2.69
N GLU A 243 -8.82 -13.26 1.69
CA GLU A 243 -10.23 -12.90 1.53
C GLU A 243 -11.11 -14.14 1.35
N SER A 244 -10.62 -15.13 0.59
CA SER A 244 -11.26 -16.44 0.47
C SER A 244 -11.39 -17.16 1.82
N HIS A 245 -10.30 -17.23 2.60
CA HIS A 245 -10.34 -17.84 3.94
C HIS A 245 -11.36 -17.16 4.88
N VAL A 246 -11.58 -15.86 4.73
CA VAL A 246 -12.54 -15.07 5.51
C VAL A 246 -13.96 -15.31 5.06
N ALA A 247 -14.20 -15.36 3.75
CA ALA A 247 -15.48 -15.76 3.19
C ALA A 247 -15.86 -17.17 3.70
N HIS A 248 -14.90 -18.10 3.73
CA HIS A 248 -15.11 -19.41 4.31
C HIS A 248 -15.41 -19.36 5.81
N ALA A 249 -14.55 -18.74 6.63
CA ALA A 249 -14.74 -18.66 8.08
C ALA A 249 -16.07 -17.99 8.46
N SER A 250 -16.42 -16.88 7.81
CA SER A 250 -17.70 -16.18 8.03
C SER A 250 -18.89 -17.06 7.62
N SER A 251 -18.77 -17.83 6.53
CA SER A 251 -19.81 -18.79 6.14
C SER A 251 -19.98 -19.92 7.15
N PHE A 252 -18.88 -20.42 7.75
CA PHE A 252 -18.92 -21.45 8.79
C PHE A 252 -19.55 -20.92 10.07
N VAL A 253 -19.18 -19.71 10.51
CA VAL A 253 -19.79 -19.07 11.68
C VAL A 253 -21.28 -18.86 11.45
N ARG A 254 -21.68 -18.33 10.29
CA ARG A 254 -23.10 -18.14 9.94
C ARG A 254 -23.88 -19.45 9.99
N ARG A 255 -23.38 -20.50 9.32
CA ARG A 255 -24.00 -21.83 9.36
C ARG A 255 -24.07 -22.41 10.76
N GLY A 256 -23.01 -22.25 11.56
CA GLY A 256 -22.99 -22.67 12.96
C GLY A 256 -24.04 -21.93 13.79
N THR A 257 -24.20 -20.62 13.59
CA THR A 257 -25.24 -19.84 14.28
C THR A 257 -26.65 -20.27 13.87
N GLU A 258 -26.88 -20.58 12.59
CA GLU A 258 -28.14 -21.12 12.08
C GLU A 258 -28.44 -22.48 12.73
N GLN A 259 -27.46 -23.40 12.77
CA GLN A 259 -27.61 -24.70 13.41
C GLN A 259 -27.87 -24.60 14.92
N LEU A 260 -27.23 -23.65 15.62
CA LEU A 260 -27.50 -23.41 17.04
C LEU A 260 -28.91 -22.86 17.27
N GLN A 261 -29.38 -22.01 16.37
CA GLN A 261 -30.75 -21.49 16.41
C GLN A 261 -31.77 -22.62 16.18
N GLU A 262 -31.54 -23.45 15.16
CA GLU A 262 -32.37 -24.61 14.86
C GLU A 262 -32.38 -25.63 16.02
N ALA A 263 -31.21 -25.94 16.58
CA ALA A 263 -31.09 -26.82 17.75
C ALA A 263 -31.84 -26.26 18.97
N ARG A 264 -31.84 -24.94 19.17
CA ARG A 264 -32.61 -24.27 20.23
C ARG A 264 -34.13 -24.39 20.00
N GLU A 265 -34.58 -24.31 18.75
CA GLU A 265 -35.99 -24.51 18.38
C GLU A 265 -36.43 -25.97 18.62
N TYR A 266 -35.63 -26.95 18.16
CA TYR A 266 -35.86 -28.36 18.47
C TYR A 266 -35.89 -28.64 19.97
N GLN A 267 -34.96 -28.06 20.74
CA GLN A 267 -34.93 -28.21 22.20
C GLN A 267 -36.18 -27.64 22.88
N LYS A 268 -36.74 -26.53 22.37
CA LYS A 268 -38.01 -25.99 22.89
C LYS A 268 -39.20 -26.91 22.57
N GLY A 269 -39.23 -27.49 21.36
CA GLY A 269 -40.31 -28.37 20.91
C GLY A 269 -40.33 -29.74 21.61
N SER A 270 -39.16 -30.33 21.88
CA SER A 270 -39.06 -31.67 22.47
C SER A 270 -39.46 -31.75 23.95
N ARG A 271 -39.47 -30.62 24.68
CA ARG A 271 -39.89 -30.59 26.10
C ARG A 271 -41.30 -31.12 26.33
N LYS A 272 -42.22 -30.82 25.41
CA LYS A 272 -43.61 -31.32 25.49
C LYS A 272 -43.69 -32.83 25.26
N TRP A 273 -42.93 -33.32 24.27
CA TRP A 273 -42.84 -34.74 23.96
C TRP A 273 -42.15 -35.55 25.05
N TYR A 274 -41.14 -34.97 25.72
CA TYR A 274 -40.50 -35.57 26.88
C TYR A 274 -41.49 -35.78 28.03
N CYS A 275 -42.31 -34.77 28.36
CA CYS A 275 -43.36 -34.92 29.38
C CYS A 275 -44.40 -35.98 29.00
N VAL A 276 -44.81 -36.04 27.73
CA VAL A 276 -45.74 -37.09 27.24
C VAL A 276 -45.11 -38.48 27.35
N ALA A 277 -43.84 -38.64 26.97
CA ALA A 277 -43.12 -39.90 27.09
C ALA A 277 -43.00 -40.34 28.56
N VAL A 278 -42.66 -39.43 29.48
CA VAL A 278 -42.60 -39.72 30.92
C VAL A 278 -43.97 -40.12 31.47
N LEU A 279 -45.05 -39.43 31.09
CA LEU A 279 -46.42 -39.79 31.49
C LEU A 279 -46.81 -41.19 31.01
N LEU A 280 -46.51 -41.55 29.76
CA LEU A 280 -46.78 -42.88 29.23
C LEU A 280 -46.03 -43.98 29.99
N VAL A 281 -44.78 -43.72 30.38
CA VAL A 281 -43.98 -44.65 31.19
C VAL A 281 -44.61 -44.84 32.58
N ILE A 282 -45.06 -43.77 33.24
CA ILE A 282 -45.74 -43.85 34.54
C ILE A 282 -47.02 -44.68 34.44
N VAL A 283 -47.82 -44.46 33.40
CA VAL A 283 -49.06 -45.23 33.16
C VAL A 283 -48.75 -46.71 32.95
N LEU A 284 -47.72 -47.04 32.17
CA LEU A 284 -47.28 -48.44 31.98
C LEU A 284 -46.88 -49.11 33.30
N VAL A 285 -46.10 -48.44 34.13
CA VAL A 285 -45.69 -48.97 35.44
C VAL A 285 -46.90 -49.18 36.36
N ALA A 286 -47.85 -48.26 36.38
CA ALA A 286 -49.09 -48.40 37.14
C ALA A 286 -49.91 -49.61 36.67
N LEU A 287 -50.06 -49.82 35.35
CA LEU A 287 -50.77 -50.98 34.80
C LEU A 287 -50.11 -52.32 35.16
N LEU A 288 -48.77 -52.37 35.16
CA LEU A 288 -48.02 -53.58 35.51
C LEU A 288 -48.11 -53.92 37.00
N THR A 289 -48.18 -52.90 37.86
CA THR A 289 -48.22 -53.07 39.33
C THR A 289 -49.64 -53.25 39.88
N PHE A 290 -50.66 -52.73 39.19
CA PHE A 290 -52.08 -52.88 39.52
C PHE A 290 -52.54 -54.33 39.78
N PRO A 291 -52.24 -55.34 38.94
CA PRO A 291 -52.66 -56.71 39.21
C PRO A 291 -51.98 -57.33 40.42
N VAL A 292 -50.73 -56.94 40.73
CA VAL A 292 -50.04 -57.43 41.93
C VAL A 292 -50.68 -56.83 43.18
N TRP A 293 -51.00 -55.54 43.15
CA TRP A 293 -51.67 -54.84 44.24
C TRP A 293 -53.11 -55.31 44.46
N SER A 294 -53.88 -55.58 43.40
CA SER A 294 -55.26 -56.05 43.53
C SER A 294 -55.35 -57.45 44.13
N GLN A 295 -54.40 -58.33 43.81
CA GLN A 295 -54.29 -59.67 44.41
C GLN A 295 -53.93 -59.60 45.91
N LEU A 296 -53.05 -58.69 46.31
CA LEU A 296 -52.72 -58.43 47.72
C LEU A 296 -53.90 -57.84 48.51
N LEU A 297 -54.71 -56.99 47.88
CA LEU A 297 -55.85 -56.32 48.53
C LEU A 297 -57.06 -57.25 48.67
N LEU A 298 -57.29 -58.15 47.71
CA LEU A 298 -58.28 -59.23 47.82
C LEU A 298 -57.87 -60.31 48.84
N ALA A 299 -56.58 -60.53 49.09
CA ALA A 299 -56.10 -61.46 50.10
C ALA A 299 -56.14 -60.90 51.54
N SER A 300 -56.41 -59.60 51.71
CA SER A 300 -56.48 -58.92 53.01
C SER A 300 -57.90 -58.49 53.43
N LEU A 301 -58.91 -58.77 52.59
CA LEU A 301 -60.34 -58.73 52.91
C LEU A 301 -60.85 -60.15 53.19
#